data_AF-A0A6F8ZF58-F1
#
_entry.id   AF-A0A6F8ZF58-F1
#
_cell.length_a   1.000
_cell.length_b   1.000
_cell.length_c   1.000
_cell.angle_alpha   90.00
_cell.angle_beta   90.00
_cell.angle_gamma   90.00
#
_symmetry.space_group_name_H-M   'P 1'
#
loop_
_entity.id
_entity.type
_entity.pdbx_description
1 polymer ?
#
loop_
_entity_poly.entity_id
_entity_poly.type
_entity_poly.pdbx_seq_one_letter_code
_entity_poly.pdbx_strand_id
1 'polypeptide(L)'
;MQRADTARVVVLGAGLALLAAGCGTAQAQGNGGTPSPAAVQAALVARVDRYFAQAGANGTYQITTKQLYQDLQRDPQNYFVMDVRLPQNKDNYGVIAYGYDGYHIPGAVSIPYPDVAKDLSRIPRNKTVVTVCYTGQWANQTAAILRLLGYKAYALHLSMSDWNQRTDVLPPRAKVPDYPLVSGTQPGTFPSTP
;
A
#
# COMPACT_ATOMS: atom_id res chain seq x y z
N MET A 1 -54.28 -53.15 -28.18
CA MET A 1 -53.09 -52.46 -28.72
C MET A 1 -51.88 -53.03 -27.96
N GLN A 2 -51.44 -54.24 -28.32
CA GLN A 2 -50.14 -54.58 -28.96
C GLN A 2 -48.94 -54.28 -28.05
N ARG A 3 -48.52 -55.26 -27.21
CA ARG A 3 -47.41 -56.25 -27.39
C ARG A 3 -46.01 -55.60 -27.18
N ALA A 4 -45.28 -55.95 -26.11
CA ALA A 4 -44.21 -56.98 -26.08
C ALA A 4 -42.94 -56.49 -26.83
N ASP A 5 -41.67 -56.66 -26.45
CA ASP A 5 -40.98 -57.68 -25.66
C ASP A 5 -39.56 -57.17 -25.31
N THR A 6 -39.00 -57.79 -24.27
CA THR A 6 -37.58 -58.10 -24.01
C THR A 6 -36.58 -58.04 -25.18
N ALA A 7 -35.37 -57.53 -24.92
CA ALA A 7 -34.11 -58.20 -25.32
C ALA A 7 -32.87 -57.58 -24.65
N ARG A 8 -32.12 -58.44 -23.95
CA ARG A 8 -30.72 -58.23 -23.55
C ARG A 8 -29.83 -58.34 -24.78
N VAL A 9 -28.83 -57.47 -24.92
CA VAL A 9 -27.61 -57.80 -25.67
C VAL A 9 -26.39 -57.30 -24.89
N VAL A 10 -25.67 -58.26 -24.35
CA VAL A 10 -24.27 -58.15 -23.93
C VAL A 10 -23.44 -58.39 -25.17
N VAL A 11 -22.47 -57.51 -25.46
CA VAL A 11 -21.31 -57.85 -26.31
C VAL A 11 -20.05 -57.53 -25.52
N LEU A 12 -19.37 -58.59 -25.10
CA LEU A 12 -17.96 -58.61 -24.73
C LEU A 12 -17.11 -58.71 -26.00
N GLY A 13 -15.95 -58.05 -26.00
CA GLY A 13 -14.85 -58.25 -26.96
C GLY A 13 -13.87 -57.08 -26.88
N ALA A 14 -12.93 -57.06 -25.93
CA ALA A 14 -11.58 -57.65 -26.05
C ALA A 14 -10.73 -56.98 -27.16
N GLY A 15 -9.77 -56.15 -26.75
CA GLY A 15 -8.81 -55.49 -27.63
C GLY A 15 -7.69 -54.81 -26.86
N LEU A 16 -6.75 -55.62 -26.39
CA LEU A 16 -5.50 -55.27 -25.70
C LEU A 16 -4.59 -54.45 -26.63
N ALA A 17 -4.18 -53.24 -26.23
CA ALA A 17 -3.06 -52.52 -26.82
C ALA A 17 -1.99 -52.25 -25.74
N LEU A 18 -0.84 -52.89 -25.95
CA LEU A 18 0.37 -52.90 -25.14
C LEU A 18 1.23 -51.64 -25.39
N LEU A 19 1.95 -51.21 -24.34
CA LEU A 19 3.21 -50.41 -24.33
C LEU A 19 3.05 -48.90 -24.65
N ALA A 20 3.67 -47.95 -23.94
CA ALA A 20 4.98 -47.99 -23.32
C ALA A 20 5.05 -47.10 -22.06
N ALA A 21 5.87 -47.55 -21.09
CA ALA A 21 6.42 -46.69 -20.06
C ALA A 21 7.32 -45.64 -20.72
N GLY A 22 6.81 -44.43 -20.91
CA GLY A 22 7.63 -43.25 -21.13
C GLY A 22 7.93 -42.62 -19.79
N CYS A 23 9.17 -42.75 -19.32
CA CYS A 23 9.74 -41.83 -18.33
C CYS A 23 9.81 -40.43 -18.99
N GLY A 24 8.68 -39.72 -18.99
CA GLY A 24 8.63 -38.30 -19.31
C GLY A 24 8.84 -37.55 -18.01
N THR A 25 10.06 -37.06 -17.80
CA THR A 25 10.38 -36.06 -16.78
C THR A 25 9.26 -35.03 -16.72
N ALA A 26 8.66 -34.83 -15.54
CA ALA A 26 7.84 -33.67 -15.26
C ALA A 26 8.69 -32.43 -15.59
N GLN A 27 8.49 -31.90 -16.80
CA GLN A 27 9.03 -30.60 -17.14
C GLN A 27 8.29 -29.63 -16.25
N ALA A 28 9.00 -29.10 -15.26
CA ALA A 28 8.63 -27.87 -14.60
C ALA A 28 8.44 -26.82 -15.70
N GLN A 29 7.20 -26.66 -16.16
CA GLN A 29 6.84 -25.57 -17.03
C GLN A 29 7.00 -24.29 -16.21
N GLY A 30 8.08 -23.57 -16.50
CA GLY A 30 8.25 -22.20 -16.02
C GLY A 30 7.03 -21.39 -16.45
N ASN A 31 6.28 -20.92 -15.46
CA ASN A 31 5.14 -20.02 -15.64
C ASN A 31 5.64 -18.66 -16.11
N GLY A 32 5.94 -18.53 -17.40
CA GLY A 32 6.30 -17.28 -18.09
C GLY A 32 5.13 -16.62 -18.82
N GLY A 33 3.90 -17.08 -18.62
CA GLY A 33 2.71 -16.49 -19.24
C GLY A 33 2.16 -15.31 -18.44
N THR A 34 1.71 -14.25 -19.13
CA THR A 34 0.92 -13.16 -18.52
C THR A 34 -0.31 -13.74 -17.81
N PRO A 35 -0.59 -13.38 -16.54
CA PRO A 35 -1.75 -13.90 -15.81
C PRO A 35 -3.07 -13.61 -16.54
N SER A 36 -4.02 -14.55 -16.49
CA SER A 36 -5.36 -14.33 -17.04
C SER A 36 -6.10 -13.22 -16.26
N PRO A 37 -7.08 -12.52 -16.86
CA PRO A 37 -7.87 -11.53 -16.14
C PRO A 37 -8.53 -12.08 -14.87
N ALA A 38 -9.00 -13.33 -14.90
CA ALA A 38 -9.58 -14.00 -13.74
C ALA A 38 -8.54 -14.23 -12.63
N ALA A 39 -7.31 -14.62 -13.00
CA ALA A 39 -6.23 -14.80 -12.03
C ALA A 39 -5.82 -13.46 -11.39
N VAL A 40 -5.75 -12.38 -12.17
CA VAL A 40 -5.51 -11.02 -11.65
C VAL A 40 -6.62 -10.61 -10.68
N GLN A 41 -7.89 -10.79 -11.07
CA GLN A 41 -9.03 -10.45 -10.23
C GLN A 41 -9.02 -11.22 -8.92
N ALA A 42 -8.80 -12.54 -8.95
CA ALA A 42 -8.71 -13.38 -7.76
C ALA A 42 -7.56 -12.93 -6.83
N ALA A 43 -6.39 -12.63 -7.41
CA ALA A 43 -5.25 -12.14 -6.63
C ALA A 43 -5.52 -10.77 -5.99
N LEU A 44 -6.25 -9.88 -6.66
CA LEU A 44 -6.66 -8.59 -6.12
C LEU A 44 -7.68 -8.75 -4.98
N VAL A 45 -8.73 -9.57 -5.18
CA VAL A 45 -9.72 -9.86 -4.14
C VAL A 45 -9.03 -10.41 -2.89
N ALA A 46 -8.12 -11.38 -3.04
CA ALA A 46 -7.36 -11.93 -1.92
C ALA A 46 -6.49 -10.88 -1.20
N ARG A 47 -5.98 -9.86 -1.90
CA ARG A 47 -5.23 -8.75 -1.27
C ARG A 47 -6.15 -7.81 -0.49
N VAL A 48 -7.34 -7.53 -1.03
CA VAL A 48 -8.37 -6.71 -0.37
C VAL A 48 -8.87 -7.41 0.90
N ASP A 49 -9.17 -8.71 0.83
CA ASP A 49 -9.62 -9.48 1.99
C ASP A 49 -8.57 -9.48 3.10
N ARG A 50 -7.30 -9.73 2.74
CA ARG A 50 -6.19 -9.64 3.69
C ARG A 50 -6.04 -8.25 4.30
N TYR A 51 -6.19 -7.19 3.50
CA TYR A 51 -6.09 -5.82 3.98
C TYR A 51 -7.09 -5.57 5.12
N PHE A 52 -8.37 -5.89 4.91
CA PHE A 52 -9.43 -5.66 5.91
C PHE A 52 -9.33 -6.61 7.10
N ALA A 53 -9.01 -7.89 6.89
CA ALA A 53 -8.79 -8.83 7.98
C ALA A 53 -7.67 -8.37 8.92
N GLN A 54 -6.53 -7.93 8.36
CA GLN A 54 -5.41 -7.40 9.13
C GLN A 54 -5.71 -6.03 9.75
N ALA A 55 -6.51 -5.18 9.10
CA ALA A 55 -6.96 -3.92 9.69
C ALA A 55 -7.80 -4.19 10.95
N GLY A 56 -8.76 -5.10 10.87
CA GLY A 56 -9.58 -5.50 12.00
C GLY A 56 -8.78 -6.12 13.15
N ALA A 57 -7.74 -6.91 12.84
CA ALA A 57 -6.89 -7.53 13.85
C ALA A 57 -5.89 -6.56 14.53
N ASN A 58 -5.35 -5.59 13.77
CA ASN A 58 -4.30 -4.67 14.25
C ASN A 58 -4.83 -3.26 14.57
N GLY A 59 -6.14 -3.06 14.55
CA GLY A 59 -6.80 -1.77 14.77
C GLY A 59 -6.80 -0.88 13.52
N THR A 60 -5.68 -0.21 13.23
CA THR A 60 -5.58 0.72 12.09
C THR A 60 -4.24 0.60 11.36
N TYR A 61 -4.18 1.02 10.10
CA TYR A 61 -2.91 1.25 9.39
C TYR A 61 -2.40 2.66 9.57
N GLN A 62 -2.56 3.20 10.77
CA GLN A 62 -2.03 4.50 11.13
C GLN A 62 -0.89 4.34 12.14
N ILE A 63 0.11 5.19 12.00
CA ILE A 63 1.17 5.40 12.98
C ILE A 63 0.89 6.75 13.66
N THR A 64 1.01 6.81 14.98
CA THR A 64 0.84 8.08 15.70
C THR A 64 2.03 9.01 15.45
N THR A 65 1.82 10.32 15.55
CA THR A 65 2.88 11.33 15.42
C THR A 65 4.00 11.13 16.43
N LYS A 66 3.63 10.81 17.68
CA LYS A 66 4.59 10.42 18.73
C LYS A 66 5.42 9.21 18.35
N GLN A 67 4.79 8.13 17.86
CA GLN A 67 5.51 6.91 17.50
C GLN A 67 6.46 7.16 16.33
N LEU A 68 5.99 7.84 15.27
CA LEU A 68 6.84 8.20 14.13
C LEU A 68 8.03 9.05 14.57
N TYR A 69 7.79 10.06 15.42
CA TYR A 69 8.86 10.92 15.95
C TYR A 69 9.94 10.10 16.67
N GLN A 70 9.54 9.20 17.57
CA GLN A 70 10.46 8.33 18.31
C GLN A 70 11.21 7.36 17.38
N ASP A 71 10.53 6.83 16.37
CA ASP A 71 11.15 5.94 15.40
C ASP A 71 12.17 6.65 14.51
N LEU A 72 11.88 7.87 14.06
CA LEU A 72 12.81 8.68 13.28
C LEU A 72 14.02 9.16 14.10
N GLN A 73 13.87 9.36 15.41
CA GLN A 73 15.00 9.62 16.30
C GLN A 73 15.93 8.41 16.43
N ARG A 74 15.36 7.19 16.45
CA ARG A 74 16.09 5.95 16.70
C ARG A 74 16.74 5.37 15.45
N ASP A 75 15.99 5.30 14.36
CA ASP A 75 16.39 4.63 13.12
C ASP A 75 15.70 5.27 11.90
N PRO A 76 16.08 6.51 11.53
CA PRO A 76 15.45 7.21 10.41
C PRO A 76 15.67 6.48 9.07
N GLN A 77 16.71 5.64 8.96
CA GLN A 77 17.06 4.96 7.71
C GLN A 77 16.08 3.85 7.34
N ASN A 78 15.39 3.24 8.31
CA ASN A 78 14.39 2.21 8.08
C ASN A 78 13.00 2.75 7.67
N TYR A 79 12.85 4.07 7.67
CA TYR A 79 11.60 4.76 7.32
C TYR A 79 11.73 5.51 5.98
N PHE A 80 10.61 5.59 5.27
CA PHE A 80 10.43 6.44 4.11
C PHE A 80 9.19 7.29 4.35
N VAL A 81 9.39 8.53 4.78
CA VAL A 81 8.30 9.48 5.00
C VAL A 81 7.94 10.09 3.65
N MET A 82 6.75 9.77 3.15
CA MET A 82 6.27 10.15 1.82
C MET A 82 5.23 11.25 1.96
N ASP A 83 5.60 12.48 1.60
CA ASP A 83 4.69 13.61 1.64
C ASP A 83 3.92 13.72 0.32
N VAL A 84 2.60 13.56 0.40
CA VAL A 84 1.70 13.60 -0.76
C VAL A 84 1.00 14.96 -0.93
N ARG A 85 1.35 15.96 -0.11
CA ARG A 85 0.89 17.35 -0.32
C ARG A 85 1.47 17.89 -1.62
N LEU A 86 0.81 18.92 -2.16
CA LEU A 86 1.38 19.68 -3.25
C LEU A 86 2.61 20.47 -2.76
N PRO A 87 3.60 20.75 -3.63
CA PRO A 87 4.78 21.53 -3.27
C PRO A 87 4.41 22.94 -2.79
N GLN A 88 3.58 23.65 -3.53
CA GLN A 88 3.11 24.99 -3.16
C GLN A 88 1.78 24.98 -2.41
N ASN A 89 1.65 25.95 -1.52
CA ASN A 89 0.44 26.23 -0.76
C ASN A 89 -0.55 27.06 -1.61
N LYS A 90 -1.19 26.45 -2.62
CA LYS A 90 -2.27 27.09 -3.37
C LYS A 90 -3.37 26.08 -3.71
N ASP A 91 -4.54 26.29 -3.11
CA ASP A 91 -5.80 25.92 -3.74
C ASP A 91 -6.73 27.14 -3.82
N ASN A 92 -7.82 26.99 -4.57
CA ASN A 92 -8.79 28.04 -4.85
C ASN A 92 -9.78 28.30 -3.67
N TYR A 93 -9.51 27.80 -2.45
CA TYR A 93 -10.50 27.74 -1.36
C TYR A 93 -10.17 28.57 -0.11
N GLY A 94 -9.09 29.37 -0.11
CA GLY A 94 -8.93 30.48 0.84
C GLY A 94 -8.53 30.13 2.27
N VAL A 95 -8.21 28.87 2.59
CA VAL A 95 -7.52 28.49 3.84
C VAL A 95 -6.34 27.60 3.48
N ILE A 96 -5.15 28.16 3.56
CA ILE A 96 -3.95 27.59 2.94
C ILE A 96 -3.10 26.84 3.98
N ALA A 97 -3.27 25.52 4.04
CA ALA A 97 -2.35 24.62 4.73
C ALA A 97 -1.01 24.55 3.98
N TYR A 98 0.11 24.93 4.61
CA TYR A 98 1.43 24.90 3.99
C TYR A 98 1.68 23.60 3.22
N GLY A 99 2.02 23.70 1.93
CA GLY A 99 2.49 22.60 1.11
C GLY A 99 3.87 22.12 1.56
N TYR A 100 4.42 21.13 0.86
CA TYR A 100 5.73 20.57 1.19
C TYR A 100 6.84 21.64 1.25
N ASP A 101 6.89 22.56 0.29
CA ASP A 101 7.95 23.57 0.18
C ASP A 101 7.92 24.59 1.33
N GLY A 102 6.76 24.76 1.97
CA GLY A 102 6.60 25.64 3.13
C GLY A 102 7.22 25.01 4.37
N TYR A 103 6.66 23.88 4.80
CA TYR A 103 7.15 23.09 5.93
C TYR A 103 6.84 21.62 5.74
N HIS A 104 7.81 20.75 5.97
CA HIS A 104 7.67 19.29 5.93
C HIS A 104 8.48 18.62 7.05
N ILE A 105 8.22 17.34 7.30
CA ILE A 105 8.95 16.51 8.26
C ILE A 105 10.40 16.34 7.75
N PRO A 106 11.44 16.52 8.59
CA PRO A 106 12.81 16.27 8.16
C PRO A 106 13.00 14.85 7.60
N GLY A 107 13.68 14.73 6.47
CA GLY A 107 13.88 13.49 5.73
C GLY A 107 12.67 13.04 4.89
N ALA A 108 11.55 13.77 4.89
CA ALA A 108 10.41 13.47 4.04
C ALA A 108 10.74 13.68 2.56
N VAL A 109 10.18 12.84 1.70
CA VAL A 109 10.33 12.94 0.25
C VAL A 109 8.98 13.33 -0.35
N SER A 110 8.98 14.40 -1.15
CA SER A 110 7.79 14.82 -1.89
C SER A 110 7.48 13.87 -3.05
N ILE A 111 6.29 13.28 -3.01
CA ILE A 111 5.63 12.57 -4.11
C ILE A 111 4.17 13.01 -4.10
N PRO A 112 3.82 14.12 -4.78
CA PRO A 112 2.48 14.70 -4.73
C PRO A 112 1.39 13.66 -5.07
N TYR A 113 0.23 13.76 -4.41
CA TYR A 113 -0.85 12.79 -4.54
C TYR A 113 -1.22 12.43 -6.00
N PRO A 114 -1.33 13.39 -6.96
CA PRO A 114 -1.61 13.07 -8.37
C PRO A 114 -0.54 12.23 -9.09
N ASP A 115 0.67 12.20 -8.56
CA ASP A 115 1.84 11.60 -9.21
C ASP A 115 2.27 10.27 -8.58
N VAL A 116 1.69 9.87 -7.45
CA VAL A 116 2.05 8.63 -6.72
C VAL A 116 2.09 7.40 -7.62
N ALA A 117 1.09 7.22 -8.49
CA ALA A 117 1.02 6.05 -9.38
C ALA A 117 2.15 6.05 -10.43
N LYS A 118 2.56 7.23 -10.91
CA LYS A 118 3.64 7.39 -11.89
C LYS A 118 5.00 7.15 -11.24
N ASP A 119 5.12 7.50 -9.97
CA ASP A 119 6.36 7.52 -9.20
C ASP A 119 6.53 6.32 -8.25
N LEU A 120 5.78 5.22 -8.46
CA LEU A 120 5.89 4.02 -7.62
C LEU A 120 7.32 3.46 -7.54
N SER A 121 8.14 3.67 -8.56
CA SER A 121 9.55 3.24 -8.59
C SER A 121 10.44 3.98 -7.59
N ARG A 122 10.04 5.18 -7.15
CA ARG A 122 10.74 5.98 -6.14
C ARG A 122 10.45 5.52 -4.71
N ILE A 123 9.43 4.67 -4.53
CA ILE A 123 9.01 4.19 -3.20
C ILE A 123 9.80 2.92 -2.86
N PRO A 124 10.64 2.93 -1.81
CA PRO A 124 11.45 1.77 -1.45
C PRO A 124 10.57 0.61 -0.94
N ARG A 125 10.89 -0.60 -1.38
CA ARG A 125 10.21 -1.84 -0.97
C ARG A 125 10.72 -2.40 0.36
N ASN A 126 11.93 -2.02 0.77
CA ASN A 126 12.63 -2.52 1.94
C ASN A 126 12.53 -1.61 3.18
N LYS A 127 11.71 -0.55 3.13
CA LYS A 127 11.50 0.38 4.24
C LYS A 127 10.05 0.39 4.69
N THR A 128 9.82 0.89 5.90
CA THR A 128 8.47 1.25 6.35
C THR A 128 8.08 2.57 5.71
N VAL A 129 7.07 2.55 4.84
CA VAL A 129 6.55 3.76 4.18
C VAL A 129 5.54 4.43 5.11
N VAL A 130 5.72 5.71 5.38
CA VAL A 130 4.76 6.50 6.17
C VAL A 130 4.27 7.67 5.33
N THR A 131 3.00 7.62 4.93
CA THR A 131 2.40 8.66 4.09
C THR A 131 1.92 9.83 4.95
N VAL A 132 2.13 11.04 4.43
CA VAL A 132 1.76 12.30 5.09
C VAL A 132 1.02 13.20 4.13
N CYS A 133 -0.03 13.87 4.60
CA CYS A 133 -0.69 14.97 3.92
C CYS A 133 -1.01 16.09 4.92
N TYR A 134 -2.06 16.89 4.68
CA TYR A 134 -2.49 17.95 5.59
C TYR A 134 -3.15 17.36 6.86
N THR A 135 -4.30 16.69 6.69
CA THR A 135 -5.16 16.19 7.79
C THR A 135 -5.34 14.66 7.78
N GLY A 136 -4.61 13.96 6.92
CA GLY A 136 -4.56 12.50 6.86
C GLY A 136 -5.44 11.85 5.79
N GLN A 137 -6.36 12.57 5.14
CA GLN A 137 -7.30 11.99 4.16
C GLN A 137 -6.59 11.31 2.98
N TRP A 138 -5.78 12.08 2.25
CA TRP A 138 -5.00 11.55 1.12
C TRP A 138 -3.90 10.58 1.55
N ALA A 139 -3.32 10.79 2.74
CA ALA A 139 -2.33 9.88 3.30
C ALA A 139 -2.92 8.47 3.53
N ASN A 140 -4.12 8.38 4.12
CA ASN A 140 -4.81 7.11 4.35
C ASN A 140 -5.13 6.37 3.04
N GLN A 141 -5.65 7.09 2.03
CA GLN A 141 -5.91 6.50 0.72
C GLN A 141 -4.64 5.97 0.06
N THR A 142 -3.56 6.78 0.11
CA THR A 142 -2.26 6.39 -0.43
C THR A 142 -1.70 5.17 0.27
N ALA A 143 -1.71 5.14 1.61
CA ALA A 143 -1.24 4.00 2.38
C ALA A 143 -2.03 2.73 2.06
N ALA A 144 -3.36 2.81 1.95
CA ALA A 144 -4.20 1.67 1.59
C ALA A 144 -3.82 1.09 0.21
N ILE A 145 -3.68 1.95 -0.80
CA ILE A 145 -3.28 1.53 -2.16
C ILE A 145 -1.87 0.91 -2.14
N LEU A 146 -0.92 1.52 -1.45
CA LEU A 146 0.44 0.97 -1.32
C LEU A 146 0.41 -0.40 -0.63
N ARG A 147 -0.43 -0.61 0.38
CA ARG A 147 -0.59 -1.94 1.00
C ARG A 147 -1.16 -2.97 0.02
N LEU A 148 -2.15 -2.61 -0.80
CA LEU A 148 -2.65 -3.49 -1.87
C LEU A 148 -1.56 -3.82 -2.90
N LEU A 149 -0.62 -2.90 -3.13
CA LEU A 149 0.57 -3.13 -3.96
C LEU A 149 1.70 -3.91 -3.26
N GLY A 150 1.53 -4.26 -1.97
CA GLY A 150 2.46 -5.07 -1.18
C GLY A 150 3.53 -4.29 -0.43
N TYR A 151 3.38 -2.98 -0.25
CA TYR A 151 4.27 -2.18 0.59
C TYR A 151 3.92 -2.31 2.08
N LYS A 152 4.94 -2.25 2.94
CA LYS A 152 4.76 -2.00 4.38
C LYS A 152 4.47 -0.51 4.59
N ALA A 153 3.21 -0.11 4.38
CA ALA A 153 2.79 1.28 4.46
C ALA A 153 1.83 1.56 5.63
N TYR A 154 1.98 2.75 6.21
CA TYR A 154 1.12 3.35 7.25
C TYR A 154 0.82 4.81 6.88
N ALA A 155 -0.31 5.34 7.30
CA ALA A 155 -0.58 6.78 7.25
C ALA A 155 -0.25 7.43 8.59
N LEU A 156 0.35 8.62 8.57
CA LEU A 156 0.53 9.39 9.80
C LEU A 156 -0.83 9.88 10.32
N HIS A 157 -1.16 9.51 11.56
CA HIS A 157 -2.41 9.91 12.23
C HIS A 157 -2.55 11.42 12.24
N LEU A 158 -3.66 11.94 11.69
CA LEU A 158 -3.93 13.38 11.49
C LEU A 158 -2.82 14.17 10.77
N SER A 159 -1.76 13.50 10.32
CA SER A 159 -0.73 14.00 9.43
C SER A 159 -0.03 15.25 9.95
N MET A 160 0.35 16.18 9.07
CA MET A 160 1.05 17.41 9.45
C MET A 160 0.27 18.24 10.46
N SER A 161 -1.06 18.14 10.46
CA SER A 161 -1.89 18.80 11.45
C SER A 161 -1.60 18.37 12.88
N ASP A 162 -1.22 17.11 13.10
CA ASP A 162 -0.86 16.59 14.43
C ASP A 162 0.65 16.53 14.68
N TRP A 163 1.46 16.90 13.68
CA TRP A 163 2.91 16.90 13.79
C TRP A 163 3.45 18.18 14.44
N ASN A 164 2.97 19.34 13.96
CA ASN A 164 3.47 20.64 14.37
C ASN A 164 2.35 21.70 14.35
N GLN A 165 2.31 22.57 15.36
CA GLN A 165 1.36 23.67 15.48
C GLN A 165 1.33 24.60 14.25
N ARG A 166 2.48 24.83 13.60
CA ARG A 166 2.59 25.68 12.41
C ARG A 166 1.90 25.10 11.18
N THR A 167 1.69 23.79 11.18
CA THR A 167 1.03 23.06 10.09
C THR A 167 -0.35 22.56 10.48
N ASP A 168 -0.86 22.92 11.67
CA ASP A 168 -2.22 22.56 12.08
C ASP A 168 -3.27 23.44 11.42
N VAL A 169 -4.10 22.80 10.62
CA VAL A 169 -5.27 23.41 9.96
C VAL A 169 -6.59 22.80 10.43
N LEU A 170 -6.56 21.96 11.46
CA LEU A 170 -7.76 21.47 12.11
C LEU A 170 -8.32 22.55 13.06
N PRO A 171 -9.61 22.46 13.43
CA PRO A 171 -10.18 23.28 14.49
C PRO A 171 -9.32 23.22 15.77
N PRO A 172 -9.35 24.25 16.62
CA PRO A 172 -8.50 24.32 17.81
C PRO A 172 -8.53 23.03 18.65
N ARG A 173 -7.35 22.48 18.92
CA ARG A 173 -7.16 21.30 19.78
C ARG A 173 -6.33 21.67 21.00
N ALA A 174 -6.60 21.01 22.12
CA ALA A 174 -6.01 21.35 23.41
C ALA A 174 -4.47 21.25 23.45
N LYS A 175 -3.87 20.35 22.65
CA LYS A 175 -2.41 20.23 22.55
C LYS A 175 -1.99 19.55 21.25
N VAL A 176 -1.23 20.27 20.44
CA VAL A 176 -0.52 19.73 19.27
C VAL A 176 0.97 19.73 19.58
N PRO A 177 1.69 18.62 19.34
CA PRO A 177 3.15 18.61 19.42
C PRO A 177 3.80 19.70 18.56
N ASP A 178 5.05 20.02 18.88
CA ASP A 178 5.90 20.92 18.10
C ASP A 178 7.10 20.13 17.57
N TYR A 179 6.83 19.06 16.82
CA TYR A 179 7.89 18.22 16.26
C TYR A 179 8.63 18.93 15.13
N PRO A 180 9.92 18.59 14.86
CA PRO A 180 10.76 19.34 13.94
C PRO A 180 10.17 19.51 12.54
N LEU A 181 10.48 20.66 11.91
CA LEU A 181 10.11 20.99 10.54
C LEU A 181 11.34 21.43 9.74
N VAL A 182 11.32 21.16 8.43
CA VAL A 182 12.24 21.70 7.42
C VAL A 182 11.42 22.50 6.41
N SER A 183 11.99 23.56 5.86
CA SER A 183 11.40 24.36 4.77
C SER A 183 12.21 24.20 3.48
N GLY A 184 11.58 24.55 2.35
CA GLY A 184 12.19 24.42 1.02
C GLY A 184 11.92 23.07 0.38
N THR A 185 12.62 22.79 -0.72
CA THR A 185 12.34 21.61 -1.57
C THR A 185 13.18 20.38 -1.22
N GLN A 186 14.21 20.55 -0.40
CA GLN A 186 15.12 19.46 -0.03
C GLN A 186 14.57 18.72 1.20
N PRO A 187 14.65 17.37 1.27
CA PRO A 187 14.18 16.59 2.41
C PRO A 187 14.72 17.05 3.77
N GLY A 188 15.93 17.62 3.80
CA GLY A 188 16.65 17.87 5.04
C GLY A 188 17.01 16.59 5.79
N THR A 189 17.45 16.74 7.04
CA THR A 189 17.89 15.62 7.88
C THR A 189 17.18 15.68 9.22
N PHE A 190 16.76 14.52 9.72
CA PHE A 190 16.22 14.43 11.08
C PHE A 190 17.29 14.83 12.08
N PRO A 191 17.00 15.74 13.03
CA PRO A 191 17.98 16.17 14.01
C PRO A 191 18.40 14.97 14.87
N SER A 192 19.71 14.76 15.02
CA SER A 192 20.24 13.84 16.01
C SER A 192 19.83 14.34 17.40
N THR A 193 19.47 13.43 18.30
CA THR A 193 19.32 13.76 19.71
C THR A 193 20.62 14.41 20.22
N PRO A 194 20.56 15.48 21.04
CA PRO A 194 21.73 16.02 21.71
C PRO A 194 22.51 14.95 22.48
#